data_AF-K0R0V8-F1
#
_entry.id   AF-K0R0V8-F1
#
_cell.length_a   1.000
_cell.length_b   1.000
_cell.length_c   1.000
_cell.angle_alpha   90.00
_cell.angle_beta   90.00
_cell.angle_gamma   90.00
#
_symmetry.space_group_name_H-M   'P 1'
#
loop_
_entity.id
_entity.type
_entity.pdbx_description
1 polymer ?
#
loop_
_entity_poly.entity_id
_entity_poly.type
_entity_poly.pdbx_seq_one_letter_code
_entity_poly.pdbx_strand_id
1 'polypeptide(L)'
;MSNASNASQAGSAKSAGHPVAQNLERALMTSGHERPEGHTCPICFLLIEFPVGKHSKRNVCCMKSVCNGCIWEARQRGMNDSCPFCRTAIPADEASTLALVHKRVSKRDADAINGLGEKYYYGHVGLAKDVSRAIELWTEAAELGSVIAHYHLGLIYYLGDGVAEDKPRGIRHWQEAAIKGDAESRAVLGVDEYQNGNYKLALQHWMISAKMGYERSLNDTKEMFKRGQATKAQYAEALLGYRDAVEEMKSPQREEAKRLGI
;
A
#
# COMPACT_ATOMS: atom_id res chain seq x y z
N MET A 1 -49.90 -37.54 41.69
CA MET A 1 -48.51 -37.22 42.08
C MET A 1 -47.57 -38.05 41.22
N SER A 2 -46.59 -37.58 40.47
CA SER A 2 -46.23 -36.27 39.92
C SER A 2 -45.27 -36.58 38.76
N ASN A 3 -45.46 -35.93 37.61
CA ASN A 3 -44.50 -35.91 36.50
C ASN A 3 -43.15 -35.33 36.94
N ALA A 4 -42.06 -35.73 36.29
CA ALA A 4 -41.28 -34.83 35.44
C ALA A 4 -40.03 -35.52 34.86
N SER A 5 -40.03 -35.57 33.53
CA SER A 5 -38.87 -35.52 32.64
C SER A 5 -37.86 -34.43 33.00
N ASN A 6 -36.56 -34.68 32.82
CA ASN A 6 -35.66 -33.62 32.39
C ASN A 6 -34.47 -34.15 31.59
N ALA A 7 -34.47 -33.78 30.31
CA ALA A 7 -33.30 -33.74 29.44
C ALA A 7 -32.71 -32.33 29.50
N SER A 8 -31.40 -32.20 29.72
CA SER A 8 -30.59 -31.02 29.42
C SER A 8 -29.13 -31.33 29.76
N GLN A 9 -28.10 -30.84 29.09
CA GLN A 9 -27.96 -30.06 27.87
C GLN A 9 -26.49 -30.25 27.47
N ALA A 10 -26.27 -30.60 26.20
CA ALA A 10 -24.96 -30.45 25.59
C ALA A 10 -24.64 -28.95 25.52
N GLY A 11 -23.72 -28.50 26.38
CA GLY A 11 -23.17 -27.15 26.33
C GLY A 11 -22.29 -27.00 25.09
N SER A 12 -22.85 -26.39 24.05
CA SER A 12 -22.12 -25.81 22.92
C SER A 12 -21.08 -24.81 23.45
N ALA A 13 -19.82 -25.25 23.45
CA ALA A 13 -18.67 -24.37 23.65
C ALA A 13 -18.53 -23.49 22.39
N LYS A 14 -19.19 -22.32 22.41
CA LYS A 14 -18.85 -21.22 21.52
C LYS A 14 -17.37 -20.92 21.71
N SER A 15 -16.57 -21.11 20.65
CA SER A 15 -15.17 -20.74 20.62
C SER A 15 -15.03 -19.24 20.84
N ALA A 16 -14.73 -18.84 22.07
CA ALA A 16 -14.30 -17.48 22.37
C ALA A 16 -12.97 -17.25 21.66
N GLY A 17 -12.98 -16.46 20.59
CA GLY A 17 -11.76 -16.06 19.88
C GLY A 17 -10.74 -15.44 20.85
N HIS A 18 -9.46 -15.73 20.63
CA HIS A 18 -8.34 -15.27 21.47
C HIS A 18 -8.36 -13.73 21.61
N PRO A 19 -8.20 -13.17 22.83
CA PRO A 19 -8.23 -11.71 23.07
C PRO A 19 -7.26 -10.90 22.19
N VAL A 20 -6.13 -11.50 21.79
CA VAL A 20 -5.12 -10.89 20.92
C VAL A 20 -5.66 -10.64 19.51
N ALA A 21 -6.41 -11.59 18.94
CA ALA A 21 -6.99 -11.46 17.60
C ALA A 21 -8.06 -10.35 17.55
N GLN A 22 -8.89 -10.26 18.60
CA GLN A 22 -9.91 -9.20 18.71
C GLN A 22 -9.29 -7.81 18.84
N ASN A 23 -8.14 -7.69 19.52
CA ASN A 23 -7.43 -6.43 19.65
C ASN A 23 -6.78 -6.00 18.32
N LEU A 24 -6.26 -6.95 17.54
CA LEU A 24 -5.67 -6.68 16.23
C LEU A 24 -6.73 -6.27 15.20
N GLU A 25 -7.87 -6.97 15.13
CA GLU A 25 -8.98 -6.62 14.25
C GLU A 25 -9.50 -5.21 14.58
N ARG A 26 -9.67 -4.89 15.87
CA ARG A 26 -10.06 -3.54 16.31
C ARG A 26 -9.04 -2.50 15.83
N ALA A 27 -7.75 -2.74 16.05
CA ALA A 27 -6.68 -1.83 15.63
C ALA A 27 -6.70 -1.61 14.10
N LEU A 28 -6.86 -2.69 13.32
CA LEU A 28 -6.96 -2.62 11.86
C LEU A 28 -8.14 -1.77 11.38
N MET A 29 -9.26 -1.77 12.09
CA MET A 29 -10.43 -0.96 11.73
C MET A 29 -10.35 0.48 12.22
N THR A 30 -9.59 0.76 13.29
CA THR A 30 -9.46 2.11 13.87
C THR A 30 -8.21 2.88 13.44
N SER A 31 -7.28 2.25 12.73
CA SER A 31 -6.00 2.86 12.33
C SER A 31 -5.80 2.88 10.81
N GLY A 32 -4.76 3.58 10.33
CA GLY A 32 -4.37 3.60 8.91
C GLY A 32 -5.38 4.26 7.98
N HIS A 33 -6.18 5.21 8.46
CA HIS A 33 -7.17 5.93 7.65
C HIS A 33 -6.54 7.04 6.80
N GLU A 34 -5.29 7.41 7.09
CA GLU A 34 -4.51 8.44 6.38
C GLU A 34 -3.37 7.80 5.61
N ARG A 35 -3.02 8.37 4.45
CA ARG A 35 -1.93 7.85 3.60
C ARG A 35 -0.56 8.17 4.21
N PRO A 36 0.45 7.29 4.04
CA PRO A 36 1.79 7.54 4.55
C PRO A 36 2.44 8.77 3.88
N GLU A 37 3.34 9.45 4.60
CA GLU A 37 4.03 10.66 4.14
C GLU A 37 4.72 10.50 2.77
N GLY A 38 5.21 9.29 2.46
CA GLY A 38 5.84 8.96 1.18
C GLY A 38 4.93 9.11 -0.05
N HIS A 39 3.62 9.28 0.16
CA HIS A 39 2.63 9.53 -0.88
C HIS A 39 2.38 11.01 -1.16
N THR A 40 3.00 11.93 -0.41
CA THR A 40 2.88 13.36 -0.63
C THR A 40 4.03 13.87 -1.51
N CYS A 41 3.69 14.67 -2.53
CA CYS A 41 4.71 15.32 -3.34
C CYS A 41 5.42 16.40 -2.50
N PRO A 42 6.76 16.40 -2.36
CA PRO A 42 7.45 17.34 -1.48
C PRO A 42 7.54 18.77 -2.04
N ILE A 43 7.06 19.00 -3.26
CA ILE A 43 7.09 20.32 -3.92
C ILE A 43 5.74 21.04 -3.78
N CYS A 44 4.64 20.36 -4.10
CA CYS A 44 3.30 20.95 -4.00
C CYS A 44 2.56 20.58 -2.71
N PHE A 45 3.12 19.67 -1.89
CA PHE A 45 2.53 19.18 -0.64
C PHE A 45 1.16 18.50 -0.77
N LEU A 46 0.75 18.17 -2.01
CA LEU A 46 -0.47 17.41 -2.29
C LEU A 46 -0.17 15.91 -2.39
N LEU A 47 -1.10 15.09 -1.89
CA LEU A 47 -1.11 13.64 -2.08
C LEU A 47 -1.02 13.29 -3.56
N ILE A 48 -0.21 12.31 -3.91
CA ILE A 48 -0.01 11.84 -5.29
C ILE A 48 -1.10 10.82 -5.62
N GLU A 49 -1.73 10.95 -6.79
CA GLU A 49 -2.75 10.03 -7.28
C GLU A 49 -2.28 8.56 -7.30
N PHE A 50 -3.19 7.63 -7.04
CA PHE A 50 -2.91 6.20 -7.20
C PHE A 50 -3.02 5.77 -8.66
N PRO A 51 -2.19 4.82 -9.13
CA PRO A 51 -1.01 4.28 -8.45
C PRO A 51 0.13 5.32 -8.38
N VAL A 52 0.75 5.48 -7.22
CA VAL A 52 1.76 6.54 -6.98
C VAL A 52 2.90 6.48 -7.99
N GLY A 53 3.36 5.27 -8.35
CA GLY A 53 4.43 5.08 -9.34
C GLY A 53 4.08 5.48 -10.77
N LYS A 54 2.80 5.60 -11.13
CA LYS A 54 2.35 6.09 -12.44
C LYS A 54 2.27 7.62 -12.50
N HIS A 55 1.98 8.24 -11.36
CA HIS A 55 1.76 9.69 -11.26
C HIS A 55 2.94 10.43 -10.61
N SER A 56 4.06 9.76 -10.40
CA SER A 56 5.27 10.35 -9.85
C SER A 56 6.54 9.61 -10.28
N LYS A 57 7.68 10.26 -10.08
CA LYS A 57 9.01 9.66 -10.18
C LYS A 57 9.68 9.66 -8.80
N ARG A 58 10.07 8.48 -8.32
CA ARG A 58 10.96 8.34 -7.15
C ARG A 58 12.39 8.73 -7.55
N ASN A 59 12.96 9.72 -6.88
CA ASN A 59 14.29 10.22 -7.21
C ASN A 59 15.37 9.54 -6.38
N VAL A 60 16.30 8.83 -7.03
CA VAL A 60 17.35 8.07 -6.33
C VAL A 60 18.34 8.95 -5.53
N CYS A 61 18.41 10.26 -5.78
CA CYS A 61 19.23 11.17 -4.99
C CYS A 61 18.71 11.33 -3.55
N CYS A 62 17.40 11.24 -3.33
CA CYS A 62 16.73 11.67 -2.10
C CYS A 62 15.59 10.77 -1.64
N MET A 63 15.28 9.70 -2.40
CA MET A 63 14.15 8.79 -2.22
C MET A 63 12.76 9.46 -2.24
N LYS A 64 12.66 10.74 -2.57
CA LYS A 64 11.37 11.43 -2.64
C LYS A 64 10.68 11.21 -3.99
N SER A 65 9.39 10.89 -3.92
CA SER A 65 8.47 10.82 -5.06
C SER A 65 7.97 12.22 -5.40
N VAL A 66 8.30 12.70 -6.60
CA VAL A 66 7.81 13.99 -7.09
C VAL A 66 6.74 13.71 -8.14
N CYS A 67 5.55 14.32 -8.01
CA CYS A 67 4.46 14.10 -8.94
C CYS A 67 4.80 14.59 -10.36
N ASN A 68 4.19 13.98 -11.38
CA ASN A 68 4.44 14.31 -12.79
C ASN A 68 4.18 15.79 -13.09
N GLY A 69 3.17 16.40 -12.46
CA GLY A 69 2.91 17.84 -12.59
C GLY A 69 4.09 18.71 -12.13
N CYS A 70 4.66 18.44 -10.96
CA CYS A 70 5.84 19.19 -10.49
C CYS A 70 7.10 18.90 -11.32
N ILE A 71 7.24 17.68 -11.86
CA ILE A 71 8.33 17.34 -12.78
C ILE A 71 8.19 18.11 -14.09
N TRP A 72 6.99 18.16 -14.64
CA TRP A 72 6.68 18.89 -15.86
C TRP A 72 6.94 20.39 -15.69
N GLU A 73 6.41 21.00 -14.63
CA GLU A 73 6.62 22.40 -14.28
C GLU A 73 8.12 22.72 -14.12
N ALA A 74 8.89 21.84 -13.47
CA ALA A 74 10.33 21.98 -13.33
C ALA A 74 11.05 22.01 -14.69
N ARG A 75 10.67 21.13 -15.62
CA ARG A 75 11.23 21.09 -16.98
C ARG A 75 10.90 22.35 -17.79
N GLN A 76 9.70 22.90 -17.65
CA GLN A 76 9.35 24.19 -18.28
C GLN A 76 10.26 25.34 -17.84
N ARG A 77 10.84 25.23 -16.63
CA ARG A 77 11.81 26.20 -16.09
C ARG A 77 13.26 25.84 -16.40
N GLY A 78 13.50 24.93 -17.35
CA GLY A 78 14.83 24.52 -17.79
C GLY A 78 15.52 23.47 -16.91
N MET A 79 14.82 22.86 -15.94
CA MET A 79 15.40 21.85 -15.05
C MET A 79 15.27 20.44 -15.64
N ASN A 80 16.07 20.15 -16.66
CA ASN A 80 16.00 18.89 -17.38
C ASN A 80 16.92 17.80 -16.80
N ASP A 81 18.08 18.19 -16.27
CA ASP A 81 19.16 17.25 -15.92
C ASP A 81 19.42 17.14 -14.41
N SER A 82 18.50 17.65 -13.59
CA SER A 82 18.60 17.57 -12.13
C SER A 82 17.26 17.20 -11.49
N CYS A 83 17.33 16.62 -10.30
CA CYS A 83 16.16 16.29 -9.51
C CYS A 83 15.38 17.58 -9.14
N PRO A 84 14.07 17.66 -9.44
CA PRO A 84 13.23 18.83 -9.11
C PRO A 84 13.22 19.22 -7.64
N PHE A 85 13.48 18.26 -6.75
CA PHE A 85 13.50 18.47 -5.30
C PHE A 85 14.91 18.77 -4.77
N CYS A 86 15.83 17.81 -4.90
CA CYS A 86 17.15 17.86 -4.25
C CYS A 86 18.22 18.60 -5.09
N ARG A 87 17.93 18.94 -6.35
CA ARG A 87 18.83 19.54 -7.35
C ARG A 87 20.10 18.74 -7.69
N THR A 88 20.28 17.54 -7.14
CA THR A 88 21.32 16.62 -7.59
C THR A 88 21.11 16.25 -9.05
N ALA A 89 22.19 16.21 -9.83
CA ALA A 89 22.16 15.79 -11.22
C ALA A 89 21.53 14.40 -11.37
N ILE A 90 20.79 14.19 -12.45
CA ILE A 90 20.22 12.88 -12.78
C ILE A 90 21.40 11.97 -13.19
N PRO A 91 21.53 10.76 -12.62
CA PRO A 91 22.62 9.85 -12.97
C PRO A 91 22.53 9.45 -14.45
N ALA A 92 23.67 9.48 -15.15
CA ALA A 92 23.75 9.18 -16.59
C ALA A 92 23.71 7.68 -16.91
N ASP A 93 24.06 6.84 -15.93
CA ASP A 93 24.20 5.39 -16.09
C ASP A 93 23.74 4.62 -14.85
N GLU A 94 23.66 3.30 -15.00
CA GLU A 94 23.22 2.37 -13.96
C GLU A 94 24.19 2.34 -12.76
N ALA A 95 25.50 2.43 -13.00
CA ALA A 95 26.51 2.42 -11.94
C ALA A 95 26.36 3.65 -11.03
N SER A 96 26.19 4.83 -11.62
CA SER A 96 25.93 6.09 -10.92
C SER A 96 24.60 6.07 -10.18
N THR A 97 23.57 5.42 -10.77
CA THR A 97 22.28 5.20 -10.11
C THR A 97 22.43 4.33 -8.87
N LEU A 98 23.12 3.19 -8.97
CA LEU A 98 23.40 2.30 -7.84
C LEU A 98 24.24 2.99 -6.77
N ALA A 99 25.25 3.78 -7.15
CA ALA A 99 26.07 4.52 -6.19
C ALA A 99 25.22 5.47 -5.33
N LEU A 100 24.26 6.18 -5.93
CA LEU A 100 23.32 7.04 -5.19
C LEU A 100 22.38 6.24 -4.27
N VAL A 101 21.90 5.09 -4.73
CA VAL A 101 21.08 4.18 -3.90
C VAL A 101 21.89 3.68 -2.71
N HIS A 102 23.10 3.17 -2.93
CA HIS A 102 23.97 2.68 -1.87
C HIS A 102 24.33 3.76 -0.86
N LYS A 103 24.52 5.01 -1.30
CA LYS A 103 24.72 6.16 -0.40
C LYS A 103 23.53 6.42 0.53
N ARG A 104 22.30 6.08 0.11
CA ARG A 104 21.10 6.20 0.94
C ARG A 104 20.92 4.97 1.84
N VAL A 105 21.17 3.78 1.30
CA VAL A 105 21.20 2.51 2.07
C VAL A 105 22.21 2.58 3.21
N SER A 106 23.41 3.12 2.98
CA SER A 106 24.43 3.27 4.04
C SER A 106 24.01 4.22 5.17
N LYS A 107 22.98 5.05 4.93
CA LYS A 107 22.36 5.93 5.93
C LYS A 107 21.11 5.31 6.56
N ARG A 108 20.85 4.03 6.31
CA ARG A 108 19.68 3.29 6.78
C ARG A 108 18.35 3.93 6.35
N ASP A 109 18.32 4.51 5.16
CA ASP A 109 17.10 5.03 4.54
C ASP A 109 16.20 3.86 4.13
N ALA A 110 15.08 3.68 4.82
CA ALA A 110 14.19 2.53 4.66
C ALA A 110 13.62 2.42 3.23
N ASP A 111 13.31 3.55 2.58
CA ASP A 111 12.79 3.57 1.22
C ASP A 111 13.87 3.23 0.19
N ALA A 112 15.12 3.63 0.45
CA ALA A 112 16.25 3.23 -0.38
C ALA A 112 16.52 1.73 -0.28
N ILE A 113 16.47 1.16 0.93
CA ILE A 113 16.66 -0.27 1.15
C ILE A 113 15.52 -1.06 0.47
N ASN A 114 14.27 -0.64 0.65
CA ASN A 114 13.14 -1.22 -0.08
C ASN A 114 13.35 -1.15 -1.60
N GLY A 115 13.72 0.02 -2.11
CA GLY A 115 13.94 0.24 -3.53
C GLY A 115 15.16 -0.51 -4.08
N LEU A 116 16.13 -0.89 -3.24
CA LEU A 116 17.22 -1.79 -3.63
C LEU A 116 16.72 -3.24 -3.68
N GLY A 117 15.88 -3.66 -2.73
CA GLY A 117 15.20 -4.95 -2.77
C GLY A 117 14.40 -5.15 -4.05
N GLU A 118 13.63 -4.14 -4.47
CA GLU A 118 12.92 -4.15 -5.77
C GLU A 118 13.87 -4.37 -6.97
N LYS A 119 15.06 -3.74 -6.97
CA LYS A 119 16.03 -3.88 -8.07
C LYS A 119 16.61 -5.29 -8.14
N TYR A 120 16.93 -5.91 -7.00
CA TYR A 120 17.33 -7.31 -6.96
C TYR A 120 16.19 -8.24 -7.38
N TYR A 121 14.96 -7.97 -6.96
CA TYR A 121 13.82 -8.80 -7.33
C TYR A 121 13.54 -8.84 -8.84
N TYR A 122 13.66 -7.70 -9.51
CA TYR A 122 13.43 -7.60 -10.96
C TYR A 122 14.69 -7.77 -11.82
N GLY A 123 15.89 -7.71 -11.23
CA GLY A 123 17.15 -7.70 -11.97
C GLY A 123 17.35 -6.41 -12.77
N HIS A 124 17.12 -5.26 -12.14
CA HIS A 124 17.22 -3.94 -12.76
C HIS A 124 18.50 -3.19 -12.37
N VAL A 125 18.89 -2.19 -13.17
CA VAL A 125 20.03 -1.30 -12.90
C VAL A 125 21.34 -2.09 -12.80
N GLY A 126 21.56 -3.01 -13.76
CA GLY A 126 22.77 -3.83 -13.83
C GLY A 126 22.90 -4.94 -12.77
N LEU A 127 21.88 -5.15 -11.94
CA LEU A 127 21.86 -6.24 -10.95
C LEU A 127 21.24 -7.51 -11.54
N ALA A 128 21.84 -8.67 -11.23
CA ALA A 128 21.20 -9.95 -11.50
C ALA A 128 19.97 -10.13 -10.60
N LYS A 129 18.94 -10.82 -11.12
CA LYS A 129 17.76 -11.17 -10.33
C LYS A 129 18.16 -12.05 -9.15
N ASP A 130 17.82 -11.63 -7.94
CA ASP A 130 18.04 -12.34 -6.68
C ASP A 130 16.88 -12.10 -5.71
N VAL A 131 15.95 -13.06 -5.65
CA VAL A 131 14.75 -12.93 -4.81
C VAL A 131 15.08 -13.08 -3.32
N SER A 132 16.02 -13.96 -2.96
CA SER A 132 16.44 -14.14 -1.57
C SER A 132 17.04 -12.85 -1.02
N ARG A 133 17.92 -12.20 -1.79
CA ARG A 133 18.48 -10.89 -1.42
C ARG A 133 17.42 -9.80 -1.33
N ALA A 134 16.44 -9.82 -2.22
CA ALA A 134 15.32 -8.87 -2.14
C ALA A 134 14.52 -9.02 -0.84
N ILE A 135 14.24 -10.25 -0.41
CA ILE A 135 13.51 -10.54 0.83
C ILE A 135 14.29 -10.08 2.06
N GLU A 136 15.61 -10.30 2.11
CA GLU A 136 16.46 -9.77 3.18
C GLU A 136 16.36 -8.25 3.28
N LEU A 137 16.51 -7.55 2.15
CA LEU A 137 16.44 -6.10 2.10
C LEU A 137 15.05 -5.57 2.46
N TRP A 138 13.97 -6.21 2.00
CA TRP A 138 12.61 -5.82 2.39
C TRP A 138 12.35 -6.08 3.87
N THR A 139 12.92 -7.13 4.45
CA THR A 139 12.83 -7.39 5.89
C THR A 139 13.52 -6.26 6.67
N GLU A 140 14.75 -5.90 6.30
CA GLU A 140 15.48 -4.78 6.91
C GLU A 140 14.72 -3.44 6.74
N ALA A 141 14.19 -3.17 5.55
CA ALA A 141 13.42 -1.95 5.29
C ALA A 141 12.13 -1.88 6.11
N ALA A 142 11.43 -3.00 6.29
CA ALA A 142 10.22 -3.09 7.10
C ALA A 142 10.53 -2.83 8.59
N GLU A 143 11.63 -3.39 9.11
CA GLU A 143 12.12 -3.12 10.47
C GLU A 143 12.49 -1.65 10.68
N LEU A 144 12.98 -0.98 9.63
CA LEU A 144 13.26 0.46 9.61
C LEU A 144 12.01 1.33 9.34
N GLY A 145 10.84 0.71 9.21
CA GLY A 145 9.56 1.41 9.10
C GLY A 145 9.03 1.60 7.68
N SER A 146 9.64 1.02 6.64
CA SER A 146 9.12 1.10 5.28
C SER A 146 7.79 0.34 5.16
N VAL A 147 6.72 1.09 4.94
CA VAL A 147 5.36 0.56 4.74
C VAL A 147 5.28 -0.29 3.46
N ILE A 148 5.94 0.15 2.40
CA ILE A 148 5.96 -0.54 1.10
C ILE A 148 6.71 -1.87 1.19
N ALA A 149 7.75 -1.95 2.02
CA ALA A 149 8.46 -3.21 2.23
C ALA A 149 7.57 -4.27 2.88
N HIS A 150 6.73 -3.89 3.85
CA HIS A 150 5.70 -4.79 4.38
C HIS A 150 4.73 -5.25 3.29
N TYR A 151 4.31 -4.38 2.37
CA TYR A 151 3.48 -4.79 1.24
C TYR A 151 4.14 -5.87 0.37
N HIS A 152 5.42 -5.67 0.01
CA HIS A 152 6.18 -6.66 -0.78
C HIS A 152 6.38 -7.98 -0.05
N LEU A 153 6.77 -7.95 1.23
CA LEU A 153 6.87 -9.17 2.05
C LEU A 153 5.53 -9.90 2.14
N GLY A 154 4.44 -9.14 2.30
CA GLY A 154 3.08 -9.68 2.29
C GLY A 154 2.79 -10.48 1.03
N LEU A 155 3.09 -9.89 -0.13
CA LEU A 155 2.89 -10.52 -1.44
C LEU A 155 3.76 -11.77 -1.63
N ILE A 156 5.04 -11.68 -1.28
CA ILE A 156 6.00 -12.78 -1.45
C ILE A 156 5.63 -14.00 -0.61
N TYR A 157 5.34 -13.82 0.68
CA TYR A 157 4.95 -14.94 1.54
C TYR A 157 3.57 -15.48 1.18
N TYR A 158 2.63 -14.61 0.76
CA TYR A 158 1.30 -15.05 0.35
C TYR A 158 1.30 -15.91 -0.93
N LEU A 159 2.18 -15.61 -1.88
CA LEU A 159 2.29 -16.33 -3.16
C LEU A 159 3.37 -17.43 -3.17
N GLY A 160 4.30 -17.42 -2.22
CA GLY A 160 5.46 -18.32 -2.22
C GLY A 160 6.45 -18.05 -3.36
N ASP A 161 6.70 -16.79 -3.73
CA ASP A 161 7.69 -16.45 -4.77
C ASP A 161 9.10 -16.39 -4.18
N GLY A 162 9.95 -17.35 -4.56
CA GLY A 162 11.33 -17.47 -4.05
C GLY A 162 11.44 -17.96 -2.60
N VAL A 163 10.31 -18.24 -1.94
CA VAL A 163 10.21 -18.83 -0.60
C VAL A 163 9.02 -19.79 -0.54
N ALA A 164 8.95 -20.65 0.48
CA ALA A 164 7.75 -21.44 0.71
C ALA A 164 6.54 -20.52 0.98
N GLU A 165 5.37 -20.89 0.44
CA GLU A 165 4.11 -20.19 0.72
C GLU A 165 3.83 -20.21 2.23
N ASP A 166 3.54 -19.03 2.77
CA ASP A 166 3.15 -18.79 4.16
C ASP A 166 2.14 -17.64 4.19
N LYS A 167 0.89 -17.94 3.82
CA LYS A 167 -0.20 -16.94 3.78
C LYS A 167 -0.39 -16.22 5.12
N PRO A 168 -0.41 -16.88 6.29
CA PRO A 168 -0.53 -16.18 7.57
C PRO A 168 0.57 -15.14 7.79
N ARG A 169 1.82 -15.45 7.43
CA ARG A 169 2.91 -14.49 7.51
C ARG A 169 2.74 -13.34 6.52
N GLY A 170 2.30 -13.62 5.30
CA GLY A 170 2.01 -12.61 4.29
C GLY A 170 0.92 -11.62 4.76
N ILE A 171 -0.20 -12.16 5.25
CA ILE A 171 -1.31 -11.40 5.81
C ILE A 171 -0.84 -10.51 6.97
N ARG A 172 0.00 -11.01 7.88
CA ARG A 172 0.54 -10.21 8.99
C ARG A 172 1.31 -8.98 8.50
N HIS A 173 2.13 -9.12 7.46
CA HIS A 173 2.83 -7.96 6.90
C HIS A 173 1.86 -6.96 6.25
N TRP A 174 0.84 -7.42 5.54
CA TRP A 174 -0.21 -6.52 5.02
C TRP A 174 -1.01 -5.84 6.13
N GLN A 175 -1.26 -6.50 7.26
CA GLN A 175 -1.90 -5.88 8.43
C GLN A 175 -1.03 -4.76 9.01
N GLU A 176 0.28 -4.97 9.14
CA GLU A 176 1.24 -3.95 9.59
C GLU A 176 1.26 -2.74 8.65
N ALA A 177 1.26 -2.98 7.34
CA ALA A 177 1.21 -1.91 6.34
C ALA A 177 -0.13 -1.17 6.35
N ALA A 178 -1.25 -1.89 6.47
CA ALA A 178 -2.59 -1.31 6.50
C ALA A 178 -2.80 -0.41 7.73
N ILE A 179 -2.29 -0.81 8.92
CA ILE A 179 -2.34 0.03 10.13
C ILE A 179 -1.56 1.35 9.93
N LYS A 180 -0.50 1.32 9.12
CA LYS A 180 0.32 2.49 8.76
C LYS A 180 -0.21 3.25 7.54
N GLY A 181 -1.41 2.92 7.05
CA GLY A 181 -2.07 3.68 6.00
C GLY A 181 -1.82 3.21 4.57
N ASP A 182 -1.33 1.99 4.37
CA ASP A 182 -1.19 1.46 3.03
C ASP A 182 -2.53 1.01 2.44
N ALA A 183 -3.05 1.79 1.49
CA ALA A 183 -4.33 1.51 0.86
C ALA A 183 -4.31 0.23 0.00
N GLU A 184 -3.16 -0.13 -0.57
CA GLU A 184 -2.98 -1.34 -1.38
C GLU A 184 -3.01 -2.59 -0.50
N SER A 185 -2.22 -2.63 0.58
CA SER A 185 -2.26 -3.69 1.59
C SER A 185 -3.66 -3.85 2.18
N ARG A 186 -4.36 -2.75 2.42
CA ARG A 186 -5.74 -2.80 2.90
C ARG A 186 -6.70 -3.40 1.87
N ALA A 187 -6.51 -3.10 0.58
CA ALA A 187 -7.32 -3.67 -0.50
C ALA A 187 -7.11 -5.19 -0.63
N VAL A 188 -5.86 -5.67 -0.53
CA VAL A 188 -5.57 -7.11 -0.60
C VAL A 188 -6.04 -7.87 0.64
N LEU A 189 -6.03 -7.26 1.83
CA LEU A 189 -6.73 -7.82 3.00
C LEU A 189 -8.23 -7.96 2.73
N GLY A 190 -8.85 -6.96 2.11
CA GLY A 190 -10.26 -7.06 1.71
C GLY A 190 -10.53 -8.23 0.76
N VAL A 191 -9.62 -8.49 -0.19
CA VAL A 191 -9.69 -9.64 -1.10
C VAL A 191 -9.57 -10.96 -0.35
N ASP A 192 -8.60 -11.10 0.56
CA ASP A 192 -8.40 -12.31 1.37
C ASP A 192 -9.65 -12.61 2.23
N GLU A 193 -10.16 -11.60 2.93
CA GLU A 193 -11.38 -11.73 3.74
C GLU A 193 -12.60 -12.11 2.89
N TYR A 194 -12.71 -11.56 1.67
CA TYR A 194 -13.78 -11.92 0.74
C TYR A 194 -13.70 -13.39 0.32
N GLN A 195 -12.49 -13.86 -0.02
CA GLN A 195 -12.25 -15.25 -0.41
C GLN A 195 -12.57 -16.23 0.72
N ASN A 196 -12.33 -15.82 1.97
CA ASN A 196 -12.67 -16.59 3.18
C ASN A 196 -14.15 -16.46 3.58
N GLY A 197 -14.98 -15.73 2.84
CA GLY A 197 -16.41 -15.55 3.10
C GLY A 197 -16.73 -14.49 4.17
N ASN A 198 -15.74 -13.76 4.66
CA ASN A 198 -15.86 -12.70 5.66
C ASN A 198 -16.28 -11.37 5.01
N TYR A 199 -17.42 -11.37 4.30
CA TYR A 199 -17.87 -10.25 3.47
C TYR A 199 -17.97 -8.92 4.22
N LYS A 200 -18.41 -8.94 5.49
CA LYS A 200 -18.49 -7.72 6.30
C LYS A 200 -17.12 -7.08 6.51
N LEU A 201 -16.11 -7.88 6.80
CA LEU A 201 -14.74 -7.42 7.05
C LEU A 201 -14.07 -6.98 5.74
N ALA A 202 -14.27 -7.74 4.67
CA ALA A 202 -13.85 -7.37 3.31
C ALA A 202 -14.37 -5.97 2.91
N LEU A 203 -15.67 -5.74 3.12
CA LEU A 203 -16.30 -4.45 2.85
C LEU A 203 -15.68 -3.33 3.67
N GLN A 204 -15.40 -3.54 4.96
CA GLN A 204 -14.75 -2.54 5.80
C GLN A 204 -13.35 -2.18 5.28
N HIS A 205 -12.54 -3.17 4.93
CA HIS A 205 -11.22 -2.95 4.32
C HIS A 205 -11.31 -2.11 3.04
N TRP A 206 -12.20 -2.48 2.12
CA TRP A 206 -12.38 -1.76 0.86
C TRP A 206 -12.96 -0.36 1.05
N MET A 207 -13.92 -0.16 1.95
CA MET A 207 -14.46 1.17 2.23
C MET A 207 -13.37 2.12 2.72
N ILE A 208 -12.48 1.67 3.62
CA ILE A 208 -11.43 2.54 4.13
C ILE A 208 -10.36 2.78 3.05
N SER A 209 -9.95 1.75 2.30
CA SER A 209 -9.00 1.91 1.18
C SER A 209 -9.56 2.83 0.07
N ALA A 210 -10.86 2.75 -0.22
CA ALA A 210 -11.54 3.65 -1.17
C ALA A 210 -11.55 5.10 -0.67
N LYS A 211 -11.78 5.34 0.62
CA LYS A 211 -11.67 6.67 1.26
C LYS A 211 -10.26 7.28 1.16
N MET A 212 -9.24 6.46 0.93
CA MET A 212 -7.87 6.93 0.68
C MET A 212 -7.59 7.21 -0.80
N GLY A 213 -8.60 7.07 -1.67
CA GLY A 213 -8.48 7.30 -3.12
C GLY A 213 -8.04 6.08 -3.92
N TYR A 214 -8.10 4.85 -3.38
CA TYR A 214 -7.75 3.65 -4.13
C TYR A 214 -8.95 3.11 -4.93
N GLU A 215 -8.92 3.32 -6.25
CA GLU A 215 -10.06 3.04 -7.15
C GLU A 215 -10.49 1.58 -7.16
N ARG A 216 -9.53 0.64 -7.08
CA ARG A 216 -9.83 -0.80 -7.09
C ARG A 216 -10.77 -1.17 -5.94
N SER A 217 -10.53 -0.64 -4.74
CA SER A 217 -11.39 -0.87 -3.58
C SER A 217 -12.79 -0.28 -3.74
N LEU A 218 -12.93 0.87 -4.42
CA LEU A 218 -14.25 1.41 -4.78
C LEU A 218 -14.98 0.47 -5.74
N ASN A 219 -14.28 -0.07 -6.73
CA ASN A 219 -14.83 -1.03 -7.69
C ASN A 219 -15.24 -2.35 -7.02
N ASP A 220 -14.45 -2.86 -6.08
CA ASP A 220 -14.78 -4.05 -5.31
C ASP A 220 -16.01 -3.80 -4.41
N THR A 221 -16.10 -2.63 -3.77
CA THR A 221 -17.30 -2.21 -3.02
C THR A 221 -18.55 -2.12 -3.91
N LYS A 222 -18.41 -1.59 -5.13
CA LYS A 222 -19.48 -1.53 -6.13
C LYS A 222 -19.95 -2.93 -6.53
N GLU A 223 -19.03 -3.88 -6.68
CA GLU A 223 -19.36 -5.27 -7.01
C GLU A 223 -20.10 -5.95 -5.86
N MET A 224 -19.68 -5.74 -4.61
CA MET A 224 -20.43 -6.21 -3.44
C MET A 224 -21.86 -5.66 -3.39
N PHE A 225 -22.04 -4.38 -3.72
CA PHE A 225 -23.38 -3.77 -3.78
C PHE A 225 -24.27 -4.45 -4.83
N LYS A 226 -23.75 -4.70 -6.04
CA LYS A 226 -24.48 -5.43 -7.09
C LYS A 226 -24.91 -6.82 -6.67
N ARG A 227 -24.11 -7.50 -5.85
CA ARG A 227 -24.39 -8.84 -5.30
C ARG A 227 -25.30 -8.82 -4.08
N GLY A 228 -25.74 -7.66 -3.61
CA GLY A 228 -26.53 -7.51 -2.39
C GLY A 228 -25.74 -7.73 -1.10
N GLN A 229 -24.41 -7.79 -1.18
CA GLN A 229 -23.51 -7.98 -0.03
C GLN A 229 -23.15 -6.65 0.65
N ALA A 230 -23.33 -5.53 -0.05
CA ALA A 230 -23.23 -4.17 0.51
C ALA A 230 -24.55 -3.42 0.30
N THR A 231 -24.87 -2.52 1.23
CA THR A 231 -26.06 -1.66 1.12
C THR A 231 -25.79 -0.47 0.19
N LYS A 232 -26.86 0.16 -0.32
CA LYS A 232 -26.77 1.41 -1.08
C LYS A 232 -26.05 2.52 -0.29
N ALA A 233 -26.29 2.60 1.02
CA ALA A 233 -25.67 3.59 1.90
C ALA A 233 -24.15 3.38 2.00
N GLN A 234 -23.70 2.14 2.20
CA GLN A 234 -22.26 1.80 2.27
C GLN A 234 -21.54 2.10 0.95
N TYR A 235 -22.15 1.76 -0.19
CA TYR A 235 -21.56 2.11 -1.48
C TYR A 235 -21.51 3.62 -1.71
N ALA A 236 -22.57 4.35 -1.36
CA ALA A 236 -22.59 5.81 -1.47
C ALA A 236 -21.51 6.47 -0.58
N GLU A 237 -21.30 5.95 0.63
CA GLU A 237 -20.24 6.41 1.53
C GLU A 237 -18.84 6.19 0.95
N ALA A 238 -18.57 4.98 0.43
CA ALA A 238 -17.29 4.67 -0.22
C ALA A 238 -17.04 5.56 -1.44
N LEU A 239 -18.09 5.79 -2.26
CA LEU A 239 -18.01 6.65 -3.43
C LEU A 239 -17.75 8.12 -3.07
N LEU A 240 -18.38 8.62 -2.01
CA LEU A 240 -18.16 9.99 -1.54
C LEU A 240 -16.72 10.17 -1.05
N GLY A 241 -16.25 9.30 -0.16
CA GLY A 241 -14.89 9.41 0.36
C GLY A 241 -13.81 9.24 -0.72
N TYR A 242 -14.03 8.37 -1.71
CA TYR A 242 -13.14 8.28 -2.87
C TYR A 242 -13.10 9.60 -3.67
N ARG A 243 -14.26 10.24 -3.89
CA ARG A 243 -14.32 11.52 -4.62
C ARG A 243 -13.60 12.62 -3.86
N ASP A 244 -13.81 12.71 -2.55
CA ASP A 244 -13.15 13.70 -1.70
C ASP A 244 -11.62 13.52 -1.77
N ALA A 245 -11.13 12.28 -1.62
CA ALA A 245 -9.71 11.97 -1.73
C ALA A 245 -9.14 12.32 -3.12
N VAL A 246 -9.83 12.00 -4.21
CA VAL A 246 -9.39 12.34 -5.57
C VAL A 246 -9.36 13.86 -5.79
N GLU A 247 -10.34 14.59 -5.24
CA GLU A 247 -10.37 16.06 -5.33
C GLU A 247 -9.17 16.69 -4.64
N GLU A 248 -8.81 16.22 -3.44
CA GLU A 248 -7.61 16.67 -2.70
C GLU A 248 -6.29 16.40 -3.45
N MET A 249 -6.28 15.45 -4.38
CA MET A 249 -5.10 15.11 -5.19
C MET A 249 -4.99 15.93 -6.49
N LYS A 250 -5.97 16.78 -6.83
CA LYS A 250 -5.91 17.55 -8.08
C LYS A 250 -4.90 18.68 -8.02
N SER A 251 -4.23 18.94 -9.14
CA SER A 251 -3.48 20.18 -9.33
C SER A 251 -3.48 20.58 -10.81
N PRO A 252 -3.46 21.89 -11.14
CA PRO A 252 -3.43 22.35 -12.54
C PRO A 252 -2.27 21.73 -13.33
N GLN A 253 -1.10 21.61 -12.72
CA GLN A 253 0.09 21.00 -13.32
C GLN A 253 -0.08 19.50 -13.60
N ARG A 254 -0.79 18.77 -12.74
CA ARG A 254 -1.04 17.34 -12.93
C ARG A 254 -2.03 17.12 -14.06
N GLU A 255 -3.08 17.92 -14.12
CA GLU A 255 -4.06 17.86 -15.23
C GLU A 255 -3.41 18.22 -16.57
N GLU A 256 -2.53 19.22 -16.58
CA GLU A 256 -1.75 19.56 -17.76
C GLU A 256 -0.78 18.45 -18.17
N ALA A 257 -0.02 17.88 -17.22
CA ALA A 257 0.87 16.77 -17.48
C ALA A 257 0.11 15.55 -18.06
N LYS A 258 -1.06 15.22 -17.52
CA LYS A 258 -1.94 14.17 -18.05
C LYS A 258 -2.38 14.46 -19.49
N ARG A 259 -2.82 15.70 -19.76
CA ARG A 259 -3.24 16.13 -21.11
C ARG A 259 -2.13 15.95 -22.14
N LEU A 260 -0.88 16.11 -21.71
CA LEU A 260 0.32 15.96 -22.55
C LEU A 260 0.91 14.53 -22.55
N GLY A 261 0.33 13.60 -21.78
CA GLY A 261 0.81 12.21 -21.70
C GLY A 261 2.12 12.03 -20.92
N ILE A 262 2.35 12.85 -19.89
CA ILE A 262 3.59 12.90 -19.08
C ILE A 262 3.47 12.18 -17.74
#